data_AF-A0A356JB86-F1
#
_entry.id   AF-A0A356JB86-F1
#
_cell.length_a   1.000
_cell.length_b   1.000
_cell.length_c   1.000
_cell.angle_alpha   90.00
_cell.angle_beta   90.00
_cell.angle_gamma   90.00
#
_symmetry.space_group_name_H-M   'P 1'
#
loop_
_entity.id
_entity.type
_entity.pdbx_description
1 polymer ?
#
loop_
_entity_poly.entity_id
_entity_poly.type
_entity_poly.pdbx_seq_one_letter_code
_entity_poly.pdbx_strand_id
1 'polypeptide(L)'
;MKLIVGLGNPGEKYAKTRHNAGSLLLDEIQKHFGFDEFKSEKKFDAEISEGLLKGEKTLLVKPLTFMNLSGKSVRAIMDFYKLSPGDIIVAHDDLDIEIGKWKI
;
A
#
# COMPACT_ATOMS: atom_id res chain seq x y z
N MET A 1 -8.83 -11.80 5.55
CA MET A 1 -8.62 -10.35 5.39
C MET A 1 -7.32 -10.16 4.68
N LYS A 2 -7.28 -9.30 3.67
CA LYS A 2 -6.07 -9.03 2.89
C LYS A 2 -5.47 -7.67 3.21
N LEU A 3 -4.16 -7.58 3.01
CA LEU A 3 -3.38 -6.36 3.14
C LEU A 3 -2.70 -6.08 1.80
N ILE A 4 -3.07 -4.98 1.15
CA ILE A 4 -2.43 -4.54 -0.09
C ILE A 4 -1.60 -3.31 0.23
N VAL A 5 -0.28 -3.43 0.09
CA VAL A 5 0.69 -2.38 0.45
C VAL A 5 1.22 -1.73 -0.81
N GLY A 6 1.18 -0.41 -0.89
CA GLY A 6 1.74 0.38 -1.99
C GLY A 6 2.98 1.11 -1.51
N LEU A 7 4.16 0.64 -1.93
CA LEU A 7 5.42 1.24 -1.54
C LEU A 7 5.64 2.61 -2.19
N GLY A 8 6.34 3.49 -1.47
CA GLY A 8 6.66 4.85 -1.89
C GLY A 8 7.30 5.67 -0.78
N ASN A 9 7.59 6.94 -1.07
CA ASN A 9 7.99 7.93 -0.07
C ASN A 9 6.85 8.92 0.22
N PRO A 10 6.68 9.36 1.49
CA PRO A 10 5.65 10.33 1.86
C PRO A 10 6.02 11.77 1.45
N GLY A 11 5.02 12.57 1.14
CA GLY A 11 5.14 14.00 0.86
C GLY A 11 5.04 14.36 -0.62
N GLU A 12 4.51 15.56 -0.90
CA GLU A 12 4.13 16.01 -2.25
C GLU A 12 5.26 15.93 -3.28
N LYS A 13 6.51 16.21 -2.86
CA LYS A 13 7.68 16.14 -3.73
C LYS A 13 7.94 14.75 -4.33
N TYR A 14 7.45 13.68 -3.69
CA TYR A 14 7.65 12.30 -4.14
C TYR A 14 6.43 11.70 -4.82
N ALA A 15 5.25 12.34 -4.69
CA ALA A 15 3.96 11.79 -5.09
C ALA A 15 3.91 11.32 -6.56
N LYS A 16 4.67 11.96 -7.46
CA LYS A 16 4.71 11.62 -8.90
C LYS A 16 6.05 11.03 -9.35
N THR A 17 6.88 10.56 -8.43
CA THR A 17 8.13 9.87 -8.78
C THR A 17 7.88 8.41 -9.12
N ARG A 18 8.73 7.82 -9.97
CA ARG A 18 8.63 6.39 -10.33
C ARG A 18 8.59 5.48 -9.09
N HIS A 19 9.33 5.86 -8.06
CA HIS A 19 9.41 5.13 -6.80
C HIS A 19 8.11 5.07 -5.99
N ASN A 20 7.13 5.90 -6.35
CA ASN A 20 5.80 5.92 -5.74
C ASN A 20 4.75 5.17 -6.59
N ALA A 21 5.18 4.39 -7.60
CA ALA A 21 4.25 3.63 -8.45
C ALA A 21 3.31 2.72 -7.64
N GLY A 22 3.82 2.10 -6.56
CA GLY A 22 3.00 1.28 -5.65
C GLY A 22 1.93 2.09 -4.94
N SER A 23 2.27 3.23 -4.35
CA SER A 23 1.30 4.12 -3.71
C SER A 23 0.27 4.70 -4.70
N LEU A 24 0.70 5.05 -5.92
CA LEU A 24 -0.20 5.53 -6.98
C LEU A 24 -1.17 4.45 -7.46
N LEU A 25 -0.73 3.19 -7.53
CA LEU A 25 -1.63 2.08 -7.83
C LEU A 25 -2.73 1.97 -6.77
N LEU A 26 -2.41 2.15 -5.49
CA LEU A 26 -3.40 2.11 -4.42
C LEU A 26 -4.43 3.25 -4.51
N ASP A 27 -4.02 4.45 -4.95
CA ASP A 27 -4.96 5.54 -5.22
C ASP A 27 -6.01 5.16 -6.27
N GLU A 28 -5.58 4.50 -7.33
CA GLU A 28 -6.49 4.06 -8.40
C GLU A 28 -7.36 2.87 -7.96
N ILE A 29 -6.81 1.94 -7.17
CA ILE A 29 -7.60 0.84 -6.58
C ILE A 29 -8.67 1.39 -5.64
N GLN A 30 -8.33 2.35 -4.78
CA GLN A 30 -9.27 2.95 -3.83
C GLN A 30 -10.48 3.54 -4.56
N LYS A 31 -10.24 4.36 -5.58
CA LYS A 31 -11.30 4.96 -6.39
C LYS A 31 -12.11 3.93 -7.19
N HIS A 32 -11.42 2.99 -7.84
CA HIS A 32 -12.08 2.05 -8.77
C HIS A 32 -12.95 1.03 -8.05
N PHE A 33 -12.54 0.60 -6.85
CA PHE A 33 -13.25 -0.41 -6.07
C PHE A 33 -14.06 0.18 -4.90
N GLY A 34 -14.10 1.52 -4.76
CA GLY A 34 -14.92 2.20 -3.76
C GLY A 34 -14.49 1.94 -2.33
N PHE A 35 -13.19 1.90 -2.06
CA PHE A 35 -12.68 1.87 -0.69
C PHE A 35 -12.85 3.24 -0.02
N ASP A 36 -12.86 3.26 1.30
CA ASP A 36 -12.92 4.49 2.09
C ASP A 36 -11.76 5.44 1.76
N GLU A 37 -11.92 6.73 2.03
CA GLU A 37 -10.83 7.70 1.94
C GLU A 37 -9.65 7.30 2.84
N PHE A 38 -8.42 7.52 2.34
CA PHE A 38 -7.20 7.26 3.11
C PHE A 38 -7.17 8.12 4.38
N LYS A 39 -6.92 7.47 5.52
CA LYS A 39 -6.76 8.13 6.82
C LYS A 39 -5.37 7.84 7.38
N SER A 40 -4.76 8.87 7.96
CA SER A 40 -3.45 8.73 8.60
C SER A 40 -3.59 8.02 9.95
N GLU A 41 -2.99 6.83 10.05
CA GLU A 41 -2.98 5.98 11.24
C GLU A 41 -1.60 6.02 11.89
N LYS A 42 -1.42 6.95 12.83
CA LYS A 42 -0.14 7.18 13.54
C LYS A 42 0.42 5.94 14.23
N LYS A 43 -0.45 5.04 14.68
CA LYS A 43 -0.04 3.77 15.31
C LYS A 43 0.81 2.90 14.38
N PHE A 44 0.58 3.01 13.08
CA PHE A 44 1.22 2.20 12.05
C PHE A 44 2.15 2.99 11.15
N ASP A 45 2.31 4.30 11.40
CA ASP A 45 3.01 5.22 10.52
C ASP A 45 2.60 5.02 9.05
N ALA A 46 1.29 5.01 8.77
CA ALA A 46 0.74 4.72 7.45
C ALA A 46 -0.53 5.55 7.15
N GLU A 47 -0.85 5.69 5.88
CA GLU A 47 -2.22 5.97 5.43
C GLU A 47 -2.93 4.65 5.12
N ILE A 48 -4.13 4.49 5.67
CA ILE A 48 -4.93 3.28 5.53
C ILE A 48 -6.30 3.63 4.96
N SER A 49 -6.73 2.83 4.01
CA SER A 49 -8.07 2.84 3.44
C SER A 49 -8.67 1.43 3.61
N GLU A 50 -9.86 1.35 4.20
CA GLU A 50 -10.57 0.09 4.43
C GLU A 50 -11.66 -0.12 3.38
N GLY A 51 -11.91 -1.37 3.01
CA GLY A 51 -12.97 -1.70 2.09
C GLY A 51 -13.22 -3.20 1.96
N LEU A 52 -14.14 -3.55 1.07
CA LEU A 52 -14.45 -4.93 0.72
C LEU A 52 -14.06 -5.20 -0.73
N LEU A 53 -13.18 -6.17 -0.94
CA LEU A 53 -12.84 -6.65 -2.27
C LEU A 53 -13.40 -8.06 -2.43
N LYS A 54 -14.35 -8.23 -3.37
CA LYS A 54 -15.06 -9.51 -3.59
C LYS A 54 -15.66 -10.10 -2.30
N GLY A 55 -16.16 -9.24 -1.41
CA GLY A 55 -16.75 -9.64 -0.13
C GLY A 55 -15.74 -9.93 0.99
N GLU A 56 -14.44 -9.83 0.74
CA GLU A 56 -13.39 -9.97 1.76
C GLU A 56 -12.91 -8.60 2.26
N LYS A 57 -12.87 -8.43 3.59
CA LYS A 57 -12.26 -7.24 4.21
C LYS A 57 -10.81 -7.10 3.75
N THR A 58 -10.48 -5.93 3.22
CA THR A 58 -9.17 -5.61 2.67
C THR A 58 -8.71 -4.24 3.16
N LEU A 59 -7.44 -4.14 3.50
CA LEU A 59 -6.78 -2.87 3.85
C LEU A 59 -5.85 -2.47 2.70
N LEU A 60 -5.98 -1.24 2.20
CA LEU A 60 -4.99 -0.59 1.36
C LEU A 60 -4.09 0.25 2.25
N VAL A 61 -2.77 0.09 2.12
CA VAL A 61 -1.81 0.70 3.04
C VAL A 61 -0.68 1.37 2.29
N LYS A 62 -0.45 2.65 2.59
CA LYS A 62 0.71 3.42 2.15
C LYS A 62 1.58 3.76 3.35
N PRO A 63 2.75 3.11 3.52
CA PRO A 63 3.67 3.45 4.60
C PRO A 63 4.14 4.90 4.51
N LEU A 64 4.14 5.61 5.65
CA LEU A 64 4.67 6.96 5.82
C LEU A 64 6.08 6.96 6.43
N THR A 65 6.76 5.81 6.41
CA THR A 65 8.07 5.61 7.06
C THR A 65 9.27 5.91 6.15
N PHE A 66 9.04 6.44 4.94
CA PHE A 66 9.99 6.40 3.82
C PHE A 66 10.32 4.96 3.37
N MET A 67 10.71 4.82 2.10
CA MET A 67 10.81 3.53 1.42
C MET A 67 11.64 2.51 2.20
N ASN A 68 12.83 2.91 2.66
CA ASN A 68 13.80 2.05 3.31
C ASN A 68 13.32 1.48 4.66
N LEU A 69 12.27 2.06 5.26
CA LEU A 69 11.71 1.61 6.53
C LEU A 69 10.26 1.13 6.40
N SER A 70 9.78 0.85 5.19
CA SER A 70 8.41 0.36 4.94
C SER A 70 8.07 -0.89 5.77
N GLY A 71 9.04 -1.78 5.96
CA GLY A 71 8.87 -3.00 6.76
C GLY A 71 8.45 -2.76 8.21
N LYS A 72 8.81 -1.61 8.82
CA LYS A 72 8.36 -1.27 10.19
C LYS A 72 6.85 -1.08 10.25
N SER A 73 6.31 -0.31 9.30
CA SER A 73 4.88 -0.05 9.18
C SER A 73 4.11 -1.33 8.84
N VAL A 74 4.54 -2.06 7.81
CA VAL A 74 3.89 -3.29 7.35
C VAL A 74 3.86 -4.34 8.46
N ARG A 75 4.98 -4.55 9.17
CA ARG A 75 5.04 -5.52 10.26
C ARG A 75 4.10 -5.16 11.42
N ALA A 76 4.04 -3.89 11.81
CA ALA A 76 3.17 -3.44 12.89
C ALA A 76 1.68 -3.73 12.59
N ILE A 77 1.27 -3.56 11.33
CA ILE A 77 -0.09 -3.85 10.87
C ILE A 77 -0.34 -5.36 10.88
N MET A 78 0.59 -6.15 10.32
CA MET A 78 0.50 -7.60 10.33
C MET A 78 0.31 -8.15 11.75
N ASP A 79 1.07 -7.63 12.72
CA ASP A 79 1.03 -8.09 14.11
C ASP A 79 -0.28 -7.77 14.78
N PHE A 80 -0.77 -6.55 14.56
CA PHE A 80 -2.03 -6.12 15.14
C PHE A 80 -3.21 -6.94 14.63
N TYR A 81 -3.24 -7.23 13.32
CA TYR A 81 -4.31 -7.99 12.67
C TYR A 81 -4.06 -9.49 12.59
N LYS A 82 -2.92 -9.98 13.11
CA LYS A 82 -2.49 -11.39 13.09
C LYS A 82 -2.47 -11.99 11.67
N LEU A 83 -1.94 -11.23 10.72
CA LEU A 83 -1.83 -11.63 9.31
C LEU A 83 -0.56 -12.45 9.05
N SER A 84 -0.64 -13.36 8.08
CA SER A 84 0.52 -14.11 7.57
C SER A 84 1.06 -13.48 6.28
N PRO A 85 2.28 -13.82 5.82
CA PRO A 85 2.79 -13.35 4.53
C PRO A 85 1.88 -13.67 3.33
N GLY A 86 1.12 -14.78 3.39
CA GLY A 86 0.15 -15.16 2.34
C GLY A 86 -1.10 -14.27 2.29
N ASP A 87 -1.26 -13.35 3.25
CA ASP A 87 -2.34 -12.38 3.29
C ASP A 87 -1.97 -11.03 2.70
N ILE A 88 -0.73 -10.90 2.20
CA ILE A 88 -0.14 -9.63 1.79
C ILE A 88 0.16 -9.63 0.30
N ILE A 89 -0.16 -8.51 -0.33
CA ILE A 89 0.26 -8.16 -1.68
C ILE A 89 1.04 -6.85 -1.56
N VAL A 90 2.23 -6.79 -2.14
CA VAL A 90 3.06 -5.58 -2.14
C VAL A 90 3.21 -5.09 -3.57
N ALA A 91 2.75 -3.88 -3.84
CA ALA A 91 2.95 -3.18 -5.09
C ALA A 91 4.13 -2.20 -4.96
N HIS A 92 5.05 -2.26 -5.91
CA HIS A 92 6.25 -1.42 -5.98
C HIS A 92 6.68 -1.18 -7.42
N ASP A 93 7.60 -0.23 -7.63
CA ASP A 93 8.26 -0.02 -8.91
C ASP A 93 9.34 -1.08 -9.18
N ASP A 94 9.53 -1.43 -10.45
CA ASP A 94 10.56 -2.37 -10.87
C ASP A 94 11.36 -1.74 -12.02
N LEU A 95 12.69 -1.77 -11.89
CA LEU A 95 13.63 -1.19 -12.85
C LEU A 95 13.85 -2.08 -14.07
N ASP A 96 13.56 -3.38 -13.95
CA ASP A 96 13.86 -4.41 -14.95
C ASP A 96 12.65 -4.69 -15.86
N ILE A 97 11.57 -3.90 -15.76
CA ILE A 97 10.40 -4.02 -16.61
C ILE A 97 10.21 -2.77 -17.47
N GLU A 98 9.69 -2.95 -18.69
CA GLU A 98 9.36 -1.83 -19.55
C GLU A 98 8.21 -0.99 -18.97
N ILE A 99 8.24 0.32 -19.23
CA ILE A 99 7.18 1.23 -18.81
C ILE A 99 5.84 0.76 -19.40
N GLY A 100 4.82 0.67 -18.55
CA GLY A 100 3.49 0.20 -18.94
C GLY A 100 3.31 -1.33 -18.87
N LYS A 101 4.37 -2.08 -18.54
CA LYS A 101 4.28 -3.50 -18.19
C LYS A 101 4.15 -3.68 -16.67
N TRP A 102 3.67 -4.84 -16.26
CA TRP A 102 3.57 -5.28 -14.87
C TRP A 102 3.68 -6.81 -14.79
N LYS A 103 4.02 -7.33 -13.62
CA LYS A 103 4.13 -8.76 -13.32
C LYS A 103 3.67 -9.04 -11.88
N ILE A 104 3.30 -10.29 -11.59
CA ILE A 104 2.95 -10.82 -10.26
C ILE A 104 3.86 -12.00 -9.98
#